data_AF-A0A6N2NH12-F1
#
_entry.id   AF-A0A6N2NH12-F1
#
_cell.length_a   1.000
_cell.length_b   1.000
_cell.length_c   1.000
_cell.angle_alpha   90.00
_cell.angle_beta   90.00
_cell.angle_gamma   90.00
#
_symmetry.space_group_name_H-M   'P 1'
#
loop_
_entity.id
_entity.type
_entity.pdbx_description
1 polymer ?
#
loop_
_entity_poly.entity_id
_entity_poly.type
_entity_poly.pdbx_seq_one_letter_code
_entity_poly.pdbx_strand_id
1 'polypeptide(L)'
;MSTLLRHVIPPPHSLLYTTSKKSKLNIPSFRNRPFSFSSIKATAATPMASTTKKVLVPIANGTEPIEAVITIDVLRRGGADVTRRRFRPHHSPGGLPGATNLKNCQLLEKLVKKQVEDGKLYAAVCASPAVAFGSWGLLNGLRATCHPLFMDELKSSGAITVESRVHEEGNVVTSRGPGTTMEFAVALVEKLFGKEKADEGMRSNHGDEYSIKELNPMQWTFDNVPRVLVPVANGTEEMEAIIIIDILRRAKVNVVVASVEDNLEILASRKVKLEADMLLDEAAKLSYDLIVLPGGLGGASFAKSEQLVNMLKKQRESNRPYGAMCASPALVLEPHGLLKGKKATAFPAMCNKLSDPSEIENRVVVDGNLITSRGPGSTMEFALGMVEKFFGRDKALELAKPLLFTHP
;
A
#
# COMPACT_ATOMS: atom_id res chain seq x y z
N MET A 1 -5.44 7.85 18.39
CA MET A 1 -5.82 6.62 17.66
C MET A 1 -6.11 7.01 16.22
N SER A 2 -5.37 6.44 15.27
CA SER A 2 -5.38 6.82 13.85
C SER A 2 -6.79 6.70 13.23
N THR A 3 -7.32 7.81 12.72
CA THR A 3 -8.64 7.92 12.06
C THR A 3 -8.64 7.38 10.62
N LEU A 4 -7.48 6.97 10.09
CA LEU A 4 -7.26 6.63 8.66
C LEU A 4 -8.03 5.41 8.11
N LEU A 5 -8.67 4.63 8.98
CA LEU A 5 -9.51 3.49 8.59
C LEU A 5 -10.96 3.66 9.07
N ARG A 6 -11.41 4.91 9.25
CA ARG A 6 -12.85 5.18 9.21
C ARG A 6 -13.28 4.99 7.75
N HIS A 7 -14.07 3.95 7.54
CA HIS A 7 -14.90 3.73 6.35
C HIS A 7 -14.21 3.29 5.04
N VAL A 8 -13.72 2.05 5.01
CA VAL A 8 -13.88 1.21 3.81
C VAL A 8 -15.36 0.78 3.73
N ILE A 9 -16.25 1.67 3.26
CA ILE A 9 -17.70 1.42 3.17
C ILE A 9 -18.21 1.64 1.74
N PRO A 10 -18.92 0.68 1.12
CA PRO A 10 -19.96 0.97 0.14
C PRO A 10 -21.33 1.16 0.84
N PRO A 11 -22.20 2.06 0.37
CA PRO A 11 -23.56 2.17 0.91
C PRO A 11 -24.36 0.88 0.62
N PRO A 12 -25.38 0.57 1.43
CA PRO A 12 -26.30 -0.54 1.14
C PRO A 12 -27.03 -0.27 -0.18
N HIS A 13 -27.09 -1.27 -1.06
CA HIS A 13 -27.91 -1.23 -2.25
C HIS A 13 -29.37 -0.96 -1.88
N SER A 14 -29.87 0.23 -2.20
CA SER A 14 -31.31 0.48 -2.31
C SER A 14 -31.77 0.07 -3.71
N LEU A 15 -32.64 -0.93 -3.74
CA LEU A 15 -33.48 -1.28 -4.88
C LEU A 15 -34.24 -0.04 -5.38
N LEU A 16 -34.00 0.37 -6.64
CA LEU A 16 -35.00 1.08 -7.43
C LEU A 16 -34.95 0.59 -8.88
N TYR A 17 -35.99 -0.17 -9.23
CA TYR A 17 -36.44 -0.40 -10.60
C TYR A 17 -36.92 0.93 -11.19
N THR A 18 -36.41 1.33 -12.36
CA THR A 18 -37.22 2.09 -13.33
C THR A 18 -36.76 1.80 -14.75
N THR A 19 -37.70 1.29 -15.55
CA THR A 19 -37.64 1.07 -17.00
C THR A 19 -37.70 2.39 -17.78
N SER A 20 -36.89 2.56 -18.84
CA SER A 20 -37.31 3.39 -19.99
C SER A 20 -36.50 3.15 -21.27
N LYS A 21 -37.24 2.66 -22.28
CA LYS A 21 -37.21 2.85 -23.74
C LYS A 21 -35.89 3.16 -24.48
N LYS A 22 -35.57 2.24 -25.40
CA LYS A 22 -34.71 2.44 -26.58
C LYS A 22 -35.35 3.42 -27.58
N SER A 23 -34.59 4.41 -28.05
CA SER A 23 -34.87 5.13 -29.30
C SER A 23 -33.75 4.87 -30.31
N LYS A 24 -34.13 4.31 -31.46
CA LYS A 24 -33.28 4.10 -32.64
C LYS A 24 -33.01 5.45 -33.31
N LEU A 25 -31.75 5.72 -33.68
CA LEU A 25 -31.42 6.76 -34.66
C LEU A 25 -30.87 6.08 -35.92
N ASN A 26 -31.53 6.33 -37.04
CA ASN A 26 -31.12 5.98 -38.40
C ASN A 26 -30.05 6.96 -38.89
N ILE A 27 -28.99 6.46 -39.52
CA ILE A 27 -28.06 7.27 -40.33
C ILE A 27 -27.93 6.59 -41.71
N PRO A 28 -27.94 7.33 -42.84
CA PRO A 28 -28.08 6.76 -44.17
C PRO A 28 -26.78 6.17 -44.73
N SER A 29 -26.94 5.15 -45.57
CA SER A 29 -25.90 4.42 -46.29
C SER A 29 -25.26 5.24 -47.41
N PHE A 30 -23.93 5.29 -47.44
CA PHE A 30 -23.16 5.59 -48.65
C PHE A 30 -22.50 4.31 -49.17
N ARG A 31 -22.82 3.97 -50.43
CA ARG A 31 -22.17 2.93 -51.24
C ARG A 31 -20.80 3.42 -51.68
N ASN A 32 -19.76 2.59 -51.53
CA ASN A 32 -18.70 2.48 -52.53
C ASN A 32 -18.02 1.09 -52.50
N ARG A 33 -17.50 0.72 -53.68
CA ARG A 33 -17.20 -0.61 -54.28
C ARG A 33 -16.19 -1.53 -53.54
N PRO A 34 -16.17 -2.84 -53.87
CA PRO A 34 -15.44 -3.85 -53.10
C PRO A 34 -13.96 -3.92 -53.51
N PHE A 35 -13.06 -3.93 -52.54
CA PHE A 35 -11.71 -4.45 -52.70
C PHE A 35 -11.67 -5.88 -52.16
N SER A 36 -11.30 -6.82 -53.03
CA SER A 36 -11.04 -8.22 -52.72
C SER A 36 -9.76 -8.33 -51.88
N PHE A 37 -9.89 -8.73 -50.62
CA PHE A 37 -8.80 -9.32 -49.86
C PHE A 37 -9.17 -10.74 -49.43
N SER A 38 -8.23 -11.64 -49.67
CA SER A 38 -8.28 -13.06 -49.38
C SER A 38 -8.61 -13.34 -47.92
N SER A 39 -9.51 -14.31 -47.72
CA SER A 39 -9.93 -14.79 -46.41
C SER A 39 -8.78 -15.50 -45.69
N ILE A 40 -8.10 -14.80 -44.77
CA ILE A 40 -7.40 -15.45 -43.67
C ILE A 40 -8.45 -15.73 -42.60
N LYS A 41 -8.78 -17.01 -42.40
CA LYS A 41 -9.58 -17.44 -41.26
C LYS A 41 -8.82 -17.08 -39.98
N ALA A 42 -9.16 -15.95 -39.37
CA ALA A 42 -8.84 -15.72 -37.97
C ALA A 42 -9.65 -16.73 -37.16
N THR A 43 -8.98 -17.75 -36.63
CA THR A 43 -9.51 -18.54 -35.53
C THR A 43 -9.74 -17.57 -34.38
N ALA A 44 -11.01 -17.22 -34.14
CA ALA A 44 -11.40 -16.52 -32.93
C ALA A 44 -10.97 -17.39 -31.75
N ALA A 45 -9.90 -16.98 -31.07
CA ALA A 45 -9.57 -17.53 -29.78
C ALA A 45 -10.75 -17.23 -28.86
N THR A 46 -11.48 -18.26 -28.48
CA THR A 46 -12.43 -18.21 -27.38
C THR A 46 -11.71 -17.57 -26.19
N PRO A 47 -12.23 -16.50 -25.57
CA PRO A 47 -11.62 -16.02 -24.35
C PRO A 47 -11.75 -17.16 -23.35
N MET A 48 -10.64 -17.79 -22.97
CA MET A 48 -10.63 -18.62 -21.77
C MET A 48 -11.14 -17.72 -20.66
N ALA A 49 -12.27 -18.11 -20.06
CA ALA A 49 -12.76 -17.48 -18.87
C ALA A 49 -11.66 -17.61 -17.81
N SER A 50 -10.86 -16.56 -17.65
CA SER A 50 -9.98 -16.42 -16.51
C SER A 50 -10.87 -16.46 -15.29
N THR A 51 -10.91 -17.61 -14.60
CA THR A 51 -11.65 -17.75 -13.36
C THR A 51 -10.95 -16.87 -12.34
N THR A 52 -11.44 -15.64 -12.19
CA THR A 52 -10.90 -14.68 -11.22
C THR A 52 -10.91 -15.33 -9.84
N LYS A 53 -9.74 -15.47 -9.22
CA LYS A 53 -9.61 -16.05 -7.88
C LYS A 53 -10.19 -15.06 -6.88
N LYS A 54 -11.20 -15.47 -6.12
CA LYS A 54 -11.80 -14.65 -5.05
C LYS A 54 -11.02 -14.83 -3.77
N VAL A 55 -10.62 -13.73 -3.14
CA VAL A 55 -9.89 -13.74 -1.86
C VAL A 55 -10.64 -12.89 -0.84
N LEU A 56 -10.83 -13.43 0.36
CA LEU A 56 -11.41 -12.71 1.49
C LEU A 56 -10.29 -12.20 2.39
N VAL A 57 -10.19 -10.88 2.57
CA VAL A 57 -9.31 -10.27 3.58
C VAL A 57 -10.21 -9.77 4.73
N PRO A 58 -10.22 -10.47 5.88
CA PRO A 58 -11.03 -10.07 7.02
C PRO A 58 -10.41 -8.84 7.71
N ILE A 59 -11.23 -7.83 7.99
CA ILE A 59 -10.78 -6.61 8.69
C ILE A 59 -11.63 -6.43 9.95
N ALA A 60 -10.98 -6.10 11.06
CA ALA A 60 -11.62 -5.77 12.32
C ALA A 60 -11.12 -4.42 12.85
N ASN A 61 -11.77 -3.89 13.88
CA ASN A 61 -11.23 -2.72 14.57
C ASN A 61 -9.86 -3.08 15.15
N GLY A 62 -8.86 -2.23 14.94
CA GLY A 62 -7.48 -2.44 15.35
C GLY A 62 -6.69 -3.44 14.50
N THR A 63 -7.20 -3.85 13.33
CA THR A 63 -6.37 -4.46 12.30
C THR A 63 -5.25 -3.49 11.91
N GLU A 64 -4.04 -4.02 11.75
CA GLU A 64 -2.88 -3.23 11.36
C GLU A 64 -3.07 -2.69 9.92
N PRO A 65 -2.99 -1.37 9.68
CA PRO A 65 -3.21 -0.76 8.36
C PRO A 65 -2.24 -1.21 7.25
N ILE A 66 -0.94 -1.23 7.50
CA ILE A 66 0.11 -1.71 6.60
C ILE A 66 -0.16 -3.17 6.22
N GLU A 67 -0.42 -4.03 7.21
CA GLU A 67 -0.68 -5.46 6.97
C GLU A 67 -1.90 -5.66 6.05
N ALA A 68 -2.99 -4.93 6.31
CA ALA A 68 -4.20 -5.05 5.52
C ALA A 68 -4.07 -4.46 4.12
N VAL A 69 -3.60 -3.21 4.01
CA VAL A 69 -3.59 -2.46 2.74
C VAL A 69 -2.61 -3.08 1.75
N ILE A 70 -1.40 -3.44 2.19
CA ILE A 70 -0.42 -4.10 1.31
C ILE A 70 -0.96 -5.43 0.81
N THR A 71 -1.51 -6.27 1.71
CA THR A 71 -2.09 -7.56 1.31
C THR A 71 -3.19 -7.39 0.27
N ILE A 72 -4.11 -6.45 0.47
CA ILE A 72 -5.20 -6.17 -0.48
C ILE A 72 -4.66 -5.69 -1.83
N ASP A 73 -3.71 -4.76 -1.80
CA ASP A 73 -3.17 -4.15 -3.00
C ASP A 73 -2.41 -5.18 -3.86
N VAL A 74 -1.47 -5.91 -3.26
CA VAL A 74 -0.65 -6.91 -3.95
C VAL A 74 -1.50 -8.05 -4.51
N LEU A 75 -2.50 -8.54 -3.77
CA LEU A 75 -3.44 -9.53 -4.28
C LEU A 75 -4.22 -9.03 -5.50
N ARG A 76 -4.68 -7.77 -5.47
CA ARG A 76 -5.36 -7.15 -6.63
C ARG A 76 -4.44 -7.02 -7.83
N ARG A 77 -3.16 -6.68 -7.63
CA ARG A 77 -2.14 -6.68 -8.69
C ARG A 77 -1.93 -8.07 -9.27
N GLY A 78 -1.96 -9.11 -8.43
CA GLY A 78 -1.90 -10.51 -8.84
C GLY A 78 -3.11 -10.97 -9.67
N GLY A 79 -4.20 -10.19 -9.69
CA GLY A 79 -5.43 -10.50 -10.42
C GLY A 79 -6.54 -11.09 -9.53
N ALA A 80 -6.40 -11.03 -8.21
CA ALA A 80 -7.44 -11.50 -7.30
C ALA A 80 -8.62 -10.51 -7.19
N ASP A 81 -9.82 -11.07 -7.14
CA ASP A 81 -11.02 -10.34 -6.71
C ASP A 81 -11.07 -10.34 -5.18
N VAL A 82 -10.55 -9.26 -4.58
CA VAL A 82 -10.43 -9.12 -3.13
C VAL A 82 -11.70 -8.54 -2.52
N THR A 83 -12.43 -9.39 -1.80
CA THR A 83 -13.55 -8.99 -0.94
C THR A 83 -13.03 -8.61 0.45
N ARG A 84 -13.45 -7.43 0.93
CA ARG A 84 -13.16 -6.96 2.29
C ARG A 84 -14.42 -7.13 3.12
N ARG A 85 -14.34 -7.86 4.23
CA ARG A 85 -15.47 -8.02 5.14
C ARG A 85 -15.09 -7.55 6.53
N ARG A 86 -15.88 -6.62 7.05
CA ARG A 86 -15.74 -6.15 8.42
C ARG A 86 -16.37 -7.16 9.36
N PHE A 87 -15.61 -7.58 10.36
CA PHE A 87 -16.10 -8.39 11.46
C PHE A 87 -16.14 -7.54 12.73
N ARG A 88 -17.32 -7.41 13.33
CA ARG A 88 -17.50 -6.71 14.61
C ARG A 88 -17.67 -7.77 15.71
N PRO A 89 -16.81 -7.80 16.73
CA PRO A 89 -17.09 -8.60 17.91
C PRO A 89 -18.23 -7.97 18.73
N HIS A 90 -18.98 -8.82 19.42
CA HIS A 90 -19.73 -8.38 20.60
C HIS A 90 -18.70 -8.10 21.69
N HIS A 91 -18.45 -6.81 22.00
CA HIS A 91 -17.67 -6.28 23.13
C HIS A 91 -16.39 -7.04 23.56
N SER A 92 -15.23 -6.38 23.44
CA SER A 92 -14.05 -6.77 24.24
C SER A 92 -13.19 -5.53 24.56
N PRO A 93 -13.02 -5.16 25.84
CA PRO A 93 -12.04 -4.18 26.28
C PRO A 93 -10.66 -4.86 26.48
N GLY A 94 -9.62 -4.37 25.79
CA GLY A 94 -8.21 -4.73 26.03
C GLY A 94 -7.62 -5.80 25.09
N GLY A 95 -6.37 -5.58 24.64
CA GLY A 95 -5.58 -6.46 23.77
C GLY A 95 -5.27 -5.88 22.38
N LEU A 96 -4.33 -6.50 21.63
CA LEU A 96 -4.10 -6.23 20.19
C LEU A 96 -5.45 -6.37 19.48
N PRO A 97 -6.11 -5.25 19.12
CA PRO A 97 -7.55 -5.31 18.94
C PRO A 97 -7.90 -6.12 17.69
N GLY A 98 -7.11 -6.01 16.61
CA GLY A 98 -7.35 -6.71 15.36
C GLY A 98 -7.42 -8.24 15.52
N ALA A 99 -6.31 -8.88 15.88
CA ALA A 99 -6.23 -10.34 15.95
C ALA A 99 -7.22 -10.95 16.96
N THR A 100 -7.37 -10.33 18.13
CA THR A 100 -8.33 -10.76 19.16
C THR A 100 -9.78 -10.63 18.67
N ASN A 101 -10.11 -9.51 18.00
CA ASN A 101 -11.44 -9.31 17.42
C ASN A 101 -11.76 -10.31 16.31
N LEU A 102 -10.75 -10.71 15.51
CA LEU A 102 -10.87 -11.74 14.50
C LEU A 102 -11.07 -13.12 15.12
N LYS A 103 -10.25 -13.49 16.13
CA LYS A 103 -10.37 -14.73 16.91
C LYS A 103 -11.79 -14.92 17.44
N ASN A 104 -12.34 -13.88 18.06
CA ASN A 104 -13.65 -13.92 18.72
C ASN A 104 -14.84 -13.91 17.74
N CYS A 105 -14.58 -13.86 16.43
CA CYS A 105 -15.64 -13.91 15.44
C CYS A 105 -15.96 -15.36 15.02
N GLN A 106 -16.99 -15.94 15.62
CA GLN A 106 -17.45 -17.30 15.32
C GLN A 106 -17.79 -17.53 13.84
N LEU A 107 -18.31 -16.52 13.15
CA LEU A 107 -18.57 -16.61 11.71
C LEU A 107 -17.27 -16.75 10.92
N LEU A 108 -16.24 -15.96 11.27
CA LEU A 108 -14.94 -16.03 10.60
C LEU A 108 -14.27 -17.37 10.89
N GLU A 109 -14.29 -17.85 12.14
CA GLU A 109 -13.78 -19.17 12.51
C GLU A 109 -14.41 -20.28 11.65
N LYS A 110 -15.76 -20.31 11.55
CA LYS A 110 -16.47 -21.28 10.72
C LYS A 110 -16.08 -21.19 9.24
N LEU A 111 -15.93 -19.98 8.70
CA LEU A 111 -15.53 -19.77 7.31
C LEU A 111 -14.10 -20.29 7.06
N VAL A 112 -13.16 -20.03 7.96
CA VAL A 112 -11.77 -20.48 7.82
C VAL A 112 -11.68 -22.00 8.01
N LYS A 113 -12.35 -22.59 9.01
CA LYS A 113 -12.39 -24.04 9.17
C LYS A 113 -12.91 -24.75 7.91
N LYS A 114 -13.99 -24.24 7.33
CA LYS A 114 -14.50 -24.74 6.04
C LYS A 114 -13.49 -24.57 4.89
N GLN A 115 -12.79 -23.44 4.81
CA GLN A 115 -11.75 -23.21 3.81
C GLN A 115 -10.63 -24.26 3.92
N VAL A 116 -10.24 -24.62 5.16
CA VAL A 116 -9.23 -25.65 5.44
C VAL A 116 -9.75 -27.05 5.09
N GLU A 117 -10.98 -27.39 5.48
CA GLU A 117 -11.65 -28.66 5.13
C GLU A 117 -11.74 -28.86 3.61
N ASP A 118 -12.00 -27.77 2.86
CA ASP A 118 -12.02 -27.76 1.40
C ASP A 118 -10.61 -27.86 0.76
N GLY A 119 -9.54 -27.95 1.56
CA GLY A 119 -8.16 -28.01 1.08
C GLY A 119 -7.70 -26.74 0.35
N LYS A 120 -8.25 -25.58 0.70
CA LYS A 120 -7.93 -24.29 0.05
C LYS A 120 -6.90 -23.50 0.84
N LEU A 121 -6.24 -22.57 0.15
CA LEU A 121 -5.26 -21.64 0.73
C LEU A 121 -5.90 -20.81 1.86
N TYR A 122 -5.19 -20.71 2.98
CA TYR A 122 -5.51 -19.85 4.11
C TYR A 122 -4.22 -19.26 4.69
N ALA A 123 -4.31 -18.06 5.27
CA ALA A 123 -3.11 -17.33 5.64
C ALA A 123 -3.33 -16.39 6.83
N ALA A 124 -2.28 -16.17 7.61
CA ALA A 124 -2.30 -15.27 8.76
C ALA A 124 -0.95 -14.57 8.95
N VAL A 125 -0.98 -13.34 9.43
CA VAL A 125 0.22 -12.53 9.69
C VAL A 125 0.18 -11.95 11.10
N CYS A 126 1.37 -11.64 11.62
CA CYS A 126 1.56 -10.96 12.90
C CYS A 126 1.13 -11.82 14.09
N ALA A 127 0.23 -11.34 14.95
CA ALA A 127 -0.29 -12.11 16.07
C ALA A 127 -1.34 -13.17 15.65
N SER A 128 -1.95 -13.03 14.47
CA SER A 128 -3.07 -13.87 14.05
C SER A 128 -2.76 -15.37 13.91
N PRO A 129 -1.56 -15.82 13.49
CA PRO A 129 -1.23 -17.24 13.47
C PRO A 129 -1.34 -17.88 14.87
N ALA A 130 -0.85 -17.22 15.92
CA ALA A 130 -0.96 -17.73 17.28
C ALA A 130 -2.38 -17.53 17.85
N VAL A 131 -2.86 -16.28 17.82
CA VAL A 131 -4.07 -15.85 18.54
C VAL A 131 -5.34 -16.40 17.90
N ALA A 132 -5.42 -16.46 16.57
CA ALA A 132 -6.60 -16.95 15.86
C ALA A 132 -6.38 -18.41 15.43
N PHE A 133 -5.47 -18.67 14.47
CA PHE A 133 -5.33 -20.00 13.88
C PHE A 133 -4.89 -21.06 14.90
N GLY A 134 -3.94 -20.73 15.79
CA GLY A 134 -3.53 -21.59 16.90
C GLY A 134 -4.69 -21.93 17.82
N SER A 135 -5.46 -20.92 18.26
CA SER A 135 -6.63 -21.14 19.11
C SER A 135 -7.76 -21.96 18.45
N TRP A 136 -7.85 -21.93 17.12
CA TRP A 136 -8.80 -22.70 16.34
C TRP A 136 -8.31 -24.12 16.00
N GLY A 137 -7.08 -24.47 16.40
CA GLY A 137 -6.45 -25.76 16.16
C GLY A 137 -5.97 -25.98 14.72
N LEU A 138 -5.88 -24.91 13.92
CA LEU A 138 -5.59 -25.00 12.48
C LEU A 138 -4.12 -25.24 12.16
N LEU A 139 -3.22 -25.12 13.15
CA LEU A 139 -1.77 -25.23 12.96
C LEU A 139 -1.17 -26.43 13.71
N ASN A 140 -1.99 -27.34 14.26
CA ASN A 140 -1.49 -28.47 15.04
C ASN A 140 -0.62 -29.40 14.16
N GLY A 141 0.63 -29.60 14.55
CA GLY A 141 1.62 -30.38 13.81
C GLY A 141 2.16 -29.68 12.55
N LEU A 142 1.71 -28.46 12.24
CA LEU A 142 2.18 -27.68 11.10
C LEU A 142 3.29 -26.72 11.52
N ARG A 143 4.28 -26.55 10.65
CA ARG A 143 5.28 -25.50 10.71
C ARG A 143 4.66 -24.14 10.43
N ALA A 144 4.93 -23.18 11.31
CA ALA A 144 4.41 -21.82 11.18
C ALA A 144 5.33 -20.80 11.84
N THR A 145 5.25 -19.56 11.36
CA THR A 145 5.88 -18.40 11.97
C THR A 145 4.83 -17.38 12.41
N CYS A 146 5.18 -16.47 13.31
CA CYS A 146 4.31 -15.36 13.71
C CYS A 146 5.13 -14.21 14.27
N HIS A 147 4.46 -13.19 14.81
CA HIS A 147 5.12 -12.10 15.51
C HIS A 147 5.98 -12.66 16.68
N PRO A 148 7.24 -12.21 16.87
CA PRO A 148 8.14 -12.77 17.89
C PRO A 148 7.54 -12.89 19.29
N LEU A 149 6.78 -11.88 19.73
CA LEU A 149 6.10 -11.87 21.03
C LEU A 149 5.03 -12.97 21.21
N PHE A 150 4.64 -13.66 20.15
CA PHE A 150 3.59 -14.69 20.14
C PHE A 150 4.13 -16.09 19.79
N MET A 151 5.46 -16.26 19.65
CA MET A 151 6.04 -17.55 19.25
C MET A 151 5.80 -18.64 20.31
N ASP A 152 5.86 -18.31 21.60
CA ASP A 152 5.55 -19.26 22.68
C ASP A 152 4.07 -19.65 22.71
N GLU A 153 3.16 -18.70 22.44
CA GLU A 153 1.73 -18.98 22.31
C GLU A 153 1.46 -19.87 21.09
N LEU A 154 2.12 -19.59 19.95
CA LEU A 154 2.05 -20.41 18.75
C LEU A 154 2.51 -21.85 19.03
N LYS A 155 3.65 -22.02 19.69
CA LYS A 155 4.16 -23.34 20.09
C LYS A 155 3.19 -24.06 21.02
N SER A 156 2.62 -23.35 21.98
CA SER A 156 1.64 -23.90 22.93
C SER A 156 0.34 -24.34 22.25
N SER A 157 0.03 -23.83 21.06
CA SER A 157 -1.13 -24.25 20.27
C SER A 157 -0.93 -25.56 19.49
N GLY A 158 0.27 -26.16 19.54
CA GLY A 158 0.62 -27.41 18.85
C GLY A 158 1.34 -27.22 17.52
N ALA A 159 1.64 -25.98 17.12
CA ALA A 159 2.41 -25.67 15.92
C ALA A 159 3.93 -25.90 16.12
N ILE A 160 4.63 -26.28 15.05
CA ILE A 160 6.09 -26.35 15.00
C ILE A 160 6.63 -24.97 14.61
N THR A 161 7.14 -24.21 15.57
CA THR A 161 7.58 -22.83 15.32
C THR A 161 8.83 -22.77 14.45
N VAL A 162 8.84 -21.86 13.46
CA VAL A 162 10.01 -21.57 12.60
C VAL A 162 10.29 -20.07 12.52
N GLU A 163 11.57 -19.73 12.45
CA GLU A 163 12.07 -18.34 12.46
C GLU A 163 12.30 -17.80 11.04
N SER A 164 11.28 -17.84 10.17
CA SER A 164 11.33 -17.26 8.82
C SER A 164 10.42 -16.03 8.69
N ARG A 165 10.74 -15.08 7.80
CA ARG A 165 9.90 -13.88 7.58
C ARG A 165 8.50 -14.22 7.04
N VAL A 166 8.47 -15.20 6.14
CA VAL A 166 7.27 -15.87 5.64
C VAL A 166 7.52 -17.37 5.71
N HIS A 167 6.50 -18.14 6.07
CA HIS A 167 6.56 -19.60 6.04
C HIS A 167 5.37 -20.18 5.30
N GLU A 168 5.62 -21.17 4.46
CA GLU A 168 4.61 -21.86 3.67
C GLU A 168 4.67 -23.36 3.97
N GLU A 169 3.56 -23.94 4.38
CA GLU A 169 3.45 -25.38 4.56
C GLU A 169 2.11 -25.88 4.03
N GLY A 170 2.14 -26.75 3.01
CA GLY A 170 0.94 -27.16 2.30
C GLY A 170 0.12 -25.95 1.80
N ASN A 171 -1.08 -25.78 2.38
CA ASN A 171 -2.04 -24.73 2.06
C ASN A 171 -2.06 -23.57 3.07
N VAL A 172 -1.16 -23.54 4.05
CA VAL A 172 -1.04 -22.42 4.99
C VAL A 172 0.15 -21.54 4.67
N VAL A 173 -0.06 -20.23 4.75
CA VAL A 173 1.02 -19.23 4.70
C VAL A 173 0.97 -18.38 5.95
N THR A 174 2.09 -18.26 6.65
CA THR A 174 2.21 -17.44 7.87
C THR A 174 3.35 -16.43 7.77
N SER A 175 3.24 -15.30 8.45
CA SER A 175 4.25 -14.24 8.43
C SER A 175 4.27 -13.43 9.73
N ARG A 176 5.33 -12.65 9.94
CA ARG A 176 5.69 -12.12 11.26
C ARG A 176 5.13 -10.74 11.61
N GLY A 177 4.93 -9.84 10.65
CA GLY A 177 4.45 -8.47 10.96
C GLY A 177 4.45 -7.51 9.78
N PRO A 178 4.35 -6.19 10.03
CA PRO A 178 4.21 -5.17 8.99
C PRO A 178 5.34 -5.20 7.95
N GLY A 179 6.59 -5.33 8.41
CA GLY A 179 7.80 -5.34 7.60
C GLY A 179 7.92 -6.56 6.68
N THR A 180 7.26 -7.66 7.01
CA THR A 180 7.24 -8.89 6.20
C THR A 180 5.99 -8.98 5.31
N THR A 181 5.09 -7.98 5.34
CA THR A 181 3.78 -8.06 4.67
C THR A 181 3.89 -8.10 3.15
N MET A 182 4.86 -7.39 2.56
CA MET A 182 5.07 -7.42 1.11
C MET A 182 5.43 -8.84 0.64
N GLU A 183 6.43 -9.46 1.29
CA GLU A 183 6.85 -10.84 1.03
C GLU A 183 5.69 -11.82 1.23
N PHE A 184 4.93 -11.64 2.32
CA PHE A 184 3.75 -12.45 2.62
C PHE A 184 2.72 -12.37 1.50
N ALA A 185 2.36 -11.17 1.05
CA ALA A 185 1.36 -10.98 0.02
C ALA A 185 1.83 -11.51 -1.36
N VAL A 186 3.13 -11.39 -1.67
CA VAL A 186 3.73 -11.98 -2.88
C VAL A 186 3.67 -13.51 -2.84
N ALA A 187 3.95 -14.14 -1.69
CA ALA A 187 3.81 -15.58 -1.52
C ALA A 187 2.36 -16.05 -1.75
N LEU A 188 1.36 -15.27 -1.34
CA LEU A 188 -0.04 -15.55 -1.65
C LEU A 188 -0.33 -15.44 -3.15
N VAL A 189 0.22 -14.44 -3.84
CA VAL A 189 0.08 -14.31 -5.30
C VAL A 189 0.73 -15.50 -6.00
N GLU A 190 1.92 -15.93 -5.57
CA GLU A 190 2.61 -17.10 -6.11
C GLU A 190 1.77 -18.38 -5.93
N LYS A 191 1.21 -18.61 -4.74
CA LYS A 191 0.33 -19.75 -4.47
C LYS A 191 -0.97 -19.73 -5.28
N LEU A 192 -1.52 -18.55 -5.57
CA LEU A 192 -2.81 -18.42 -6.27
C LEU A 192 -2.69 -18.41 -7.79
N PHE A 193 -1.61 -17.84 -8.32
CA PHE A 193 -1.46 -17.51 -9.74
C PHE A 193 -0.14 -18.00 -10.36
N GLY A 194 0.78 -18.54 -9.57
CA GLY A 194 2.09 -19.03 -10.02
C GLY A 194 3.20 -17.97 -9.92
N LYS A 195 4.44 -18.46 -9.98
CA LYS A 195 5.65 -17.67 -9.77
C LYS A 195 5.84 -16.54 -10.78
N GLU A 196 5.52 -16.78 -12.05
CA GLU A 196 5.61 -15.75 -13.10
C GLU A 196 4.80 -14.51 -12.73
N LYS A 197 3.60 -14.69 -12.15
CA LYS A 197 2.74 -13.59 -11.75
C LYS A 197 3.27 -12.85 -10.53
N ALA A 198 3.87 -13.56 -9.59
CA ALA A 198 4.49 -12.98 -8.40
C ALA A 198 5.74 -12.14 -8.73
N ASP A 199 6.44 -12.48 -9.81
CA ASP A 199 7.69 -11.82 -10.23
C ASP A 199 7.46 -10.52 -11.05
N GLU A 200 6.21 -10.14 -11.34
CA GLU A 200 5.83 -8.89 -12.03
C GLU A 200 6.03 -7.62 -11.15
N GLY A 201 7.23 -7.45 -10.57
CA GLY A 201 7.66 -6.23 -9.87
C GLY A 201 7.09 -6.05 -8.46
N MET A 202 6.64 -7.12 -7.82
CA MET A 202 6.02 -7.06 -6.47
C MET A 202 7.00 -7.35 -5.32
N ARG A 203 8.21 -7.86 -5.61
CA ARG A 203 9.17 -8.24 -4.56
C ARG A 203 9.89 -7.02 -3.97
N SER A 204 9.83 -6.89 -2.65
CA SER A 204 10.81 -6.09 -1.90
C SER A 204 12.17 -6.79 -1.99
N ASN A 205 13.22 -6.02 -2.26
CA ASN A 205 14.61 -6.50 -2.26
C ASN A 205 15.46 -5.50 -1.47
N HIS A 206 15.08 -5.29 -0.21
CA HIS A 206 15.95 -4.60 0.74
C HIS A 206 16.96 -5.63 1.25
N GLY A 207 18.19 -5.21 1.49
CA GLY A 207 19.17 -6.07 2.19
C GLY A 207 18.77 -6.29 3.65
N ASP A 208 19.68 -6.86 4.43
CA ASP A 208 19.52 -6.95 5.88
C ASP A 208 19.40 -5.56 6.53
N GLU A 209 20.02 -4.56 5.91
CA GLU A 209 19.90 -3.15 6.21
C GLU A 209 19.35 -2.37 5.01
N TYR A 210 18.63 -1.29 5.31
CA TYR A 210 18.27 -0.29 4.31
C TYR A 210 19.32 0.81 4.23
N SER A 211 19.52 1.38 3.04
CA SER A 211 20.46 2.46 2.80
C SER A 211 19.79 3.65 2.11
N ILE A 212 20.33 4.84 2.38
CA ILE A 212 19.88 6.11 1.80
C ILE A 212 21.08 6.71 1.07
N LYS A 213 20.89 7.04 -0.21
CA LYS A 213 21.89 7.79 -0.98
C LYS A 213 21.78 9.26 -0.61
N GLU A 214 22.64 9.73 0.30
CA GLU A 214 22.74 11.15 0.66
C GLU A 214 23.69 11.88 -0.28
N LEU A 215 23.23 13.01 -0.81
CA LEU A 215 23.93 13.93 -1.69
C LEU A 215 23.72 15.35 -1.16
N ASN A 216 24.71 16.22 -1.32
CA ASN A 216 24.70 17.59 -0.79
C ASN A 216 24.13 17.66 0.65
N PRO A 217 24.76 16.97 1.63
CA PRO A 217 24.15 16.72 2.92
C PRO A 217 23.69 18.01 3.60
N MET A 218 22.46 17.99 4.11
CA MET A 218 21.84 19.10 4.81
C MET A 218 21.20 18.57 6.10
N GLN A 219 21.43 19.27 7.20
CA GLN A 219 20.71 18.99 8.43
C GLN A 219 19.30 19.58 8.32
N TRP A 220 18.28 18.76 8.57
CA TRP A 220 16.90 19.24 8.63
C TRP A 220 16.60 19.62 10.08
N THR A 221 16.50 20.92 10.33
CA THR A 221 16.27 21.47 11.67
C THR A 221 14.84 21.95 11.82
N PHE A 222 14.25 21.67 12.97
CA PHE A 222 12.87 22.04 13.29
C PHE A 222 12.80 22.52 14.75
N ASP A 223 12.09 23.62 14.98
CA ASP A 223 11.93 24.19 16.34
C ASP A 223 10.97 23.37 17.22
N ASN A 224 10.13 22.54 16.59
CA ASN A 224 9.08 21.75 17.21
C ASN A 224 8.98 20.37 16.55
N VAL A 225 8.07 19.54 17.06
CA VAL A 225 7.71 18.27 16.42
C VAL A 225 7.35 18.53 14.95
N PRO A 226 8.01 17.86 13.97
CA PRO A 226 7.81 18.14 12.56
C PRO A 226 6.36 17.96 12.14
N ARG A 227 5.84 18.90 11.35
CA ARG A 227 4.55 18.79 10.67
C ARG A 227 4.73 18.42 9.21
N VAL A 228 4.16 17.28 8.81
CA VAL A 228 4.30 16.76 7.45
C VAL A 228 2.95 16.75 6.74
N LEU A 229 2.92 17.31 5.53
CA LEU A 229 1.77 17.19 4.63
C LEU A 229 1.95 15.97 3.74
N VAL A 230 0.95 15.09 3.73
CA VAL A 230 0.82 13.99 2.78
C VAL A 230 -0.45 14.20 1.96
N PRO A 231 -0.35 14.79 0.75
CA PRO A 231 -1.51 14.94 -0.13
C PRO A 231 -1.97 13.58 -0.67
N VAL A 232 -3.28 13.41 -0.77
CA VAL A 232 -3.93 12.24 -1.38
C VAL A 232 -4.96 12.68 -2.42
N ALA A 233 -5.11 11.90 -3.47
CA ALA A 233 -6.03 12.16 -4.57
C ALA A 233 -6.60 10.83 -5.10
N ASN A 234 -7.63 10.91 -5.93
CA ASN A 234 -8.10 9.75 -6.65
C ASN A 234 -6.97 9.13 -7.46
N GLY A 235 -6.76 7.82 -7.29
CA GLY A 235 -5.67 7.08 -7.92
C GLY A 235 -4.32 7.16 -7.23
N THR A 236 -4.18 7.84 -6.07
CA THR A 236 -3.00 7.71 -5.21
C THR A 236 -2.69 6.24 -4.91
N GLU A 237 -1.41 5.87 -4.88
CA GLU A 237 -0.98 4.52 -4.49
C GLU A 237 -1.18 4.32 -2.98
N GLU A 238 -2.08 3.41 -2.61
CA GLU A 238 -2.51 3.23 -1.22
C GLU A 238 -1.44 2.66 -0.28
N MET A 239 -0.55 1.77 -0.75
CA MET A 239 0.54 1.24 0.07
C MET A 239 1.53 2.36 0.39
N GLU A 240 1.91 3.14 -0.63
CA GLU A 240 2.84 4.25 -0.51
C GLU A 240 2.33 5.28 0.51
N ALA A 241 1.08 5.72 0.36
CA ALA A 241 0.47 6.69 1.27
C ALA A 241 0.39 6.13 2.70
N ILE A 242 -0.13 4.92 2.88
CA ILE A 242 -0.35 4.36 4.23
C ILE A 242 0.96 4.09 4.95
N ILE A 243 1.98 3.53 4.29
CA ILE A 243 3.28 3.28 4.91
C ILE A 243 3.94 4.60 5.33
N ILE A 244 3.93 5.64 4.47
CA ILE A 244 4.45 6.97 4.82
C ILE A 244 3.74 7.51 6.06
N ILE A 245 2.40 7.54 6.03
CA ILE A 245 1.63 8.16 7.11
C ILE A 245 1.80 7.38 8.42
N ASP A 246 1.73 6.05 8.36
CA ASP A 246 1.79 5.20 9.55
C ASP A 246 3.16 5.27 10.22
N ILE A 247 4.26 5.14 9.47
CA ILE A 247 5.62 5.21 10.02
C ILE A 247 5.91 6.59 10.62
N LEU A 248 5.55 7.67 9.92
CA LEU A 248 5.73 9.03 10.46
C LEU A 248 4.91 9.24 11.74
N ARG A 249 3.66 8.77 11.79
CA ARG A 249 2.83 8.84 13.01
C ARG A 249 3.40 7.99 14.16
N ARG A 250 3.98 6.82 13.87
CA ARG A 250 4.71 6.00 14.87
C ARG A 250 5.91 6.76 15.45
N ALA A 251 6.61 7.53 14.60
CA ALA A 251 7.68 8.43 15.00
C ALA A 251 7.22 9.72 15.73
N LYS A 252 5.91 9.83 16.04
CA LYS A 252 5.29 11.00 16.70
C LYS A 252 5.34 12.29 15.86
N VAL A 253 5.53 12.18 14.55
CA VAL A 253 5.42 13.30 13.61
C VAL A 253 3.96 13.74 13.48
N ASN A 254 3.72 15.04 13.36
CA ASN A 254 2.40 15.59 13.11
C ASN A 254 2.04 15.48 11.62
N VAL A 255 1.44 14.36 11.23
CA VAL A 255 1.08 14.09 9.83
C VAL A 255 -0.33 14.59 9.53
N VAL A 256 -0.42 15.53 8.60
CA VAL A 256 -1.67 16.02 8.01
C VAL A 256 -1.88 15.33 6.66
N VAL A 257 -2.95 14.56 6.55
CA VAL A 257 -3.39 13.96 5.28
C VAL A 257 -4.42 14.88 4.65
N ALA A 258 -4.14 15.41 3.46
CA ALA A 258 -5.03 16.35 2.79
C ALA A 258 -5.53 15.81 1.46
N SER A 259 -6.85 15.80 1.25
CA SER A 259 -7.44 15.44 -0.04
C SER A 259 -7.31 16.60 -1.02
N VAL A 260 -6.79 16.33 -2.21
CA VAL A 260 -6.74 17.26 -3.34
C VAL A 260 -8.08 17.29 -4.10
N GLU A 261 -8.99 16.37 -3.78
CA GLU A 261 -10.34 16.32 -4.33
C GLU A 261 -11.31 17.20 -3.52
N ASP A 262 -12.55 17.34 -3.99
CA ASP A 262 -13.60 18.10 -3.30
C ASP A 262 -14.16 17.40 -2.04
N ASN A 263 -13.74 16.15 -1.78
CA ASN A 263 -14.21 15.33 -0.67
C ASN A 263 -13.03 14.75 0.11
N LEU A 264 -13.26 14.45 1.40
CA LEU A 264 -12.26 13.80 2.25
C LEU A 264 -11.99 12.35 1.86
N GLU A 265 -13.00 11.63 1.35
CA GLU A 265 -12.83 10.25 0.88
C GLU A 265 -12.31 10.25 -0.56
N ILE A 266 -11.20 9.54 -0.80
CA ILE A 266 -10.64 9.31 -2.14
C ILE A 266 -10.61 7.81 -2.46
N LEU A 267 -10.70 7.48 -3.74
CA LEU A 267 -10.54 6.11 -4.24
C LEU A 267 -9.12 5.92 -4.79
N ALA A 268 -8.30 5.16 -4.06
CA ALA A 268 -6.91 4.87 -4.40
C ALA A 268 -6.76 3.96 -5.64
N SER A 269 -5.52 3.79 -6.10
CA SER A 269 -5.15 3.16 -7.37
C SER A 269 -5.62 1.72 -7.54
N ARG A 270 -5.69 0.96 -6.44
CA ARG A 270 -6.23 -0.41 -6.39
C ARG A 270 -7.51 -0.48 -5.59
N LYS A 271 -8.31 0.60 -5.59
CA LYS A 271 -9.68 0.64 -5.05
C LYS A 271 -9.74 0.51 -3.53
N VAL A 272 -8.65 0.81 -2.82
CA VAL A 272 -8.74 1.13 -1.39
C VAL A 272 -9.37 2.52 -1.23
N LYS A 273 -10.26 2.68 -0.25
CA LYS A 273 -10.83 3.99 0.09
C LYS A 273 -9.98 4.56 1.22
N LEU A 274 -9.53 5.79 1.07
CA LEU A 274 -8.80 6.52 2.11
C LEU A 274 -9.60 7.76 2.50
N GLU A 275 -9.73 8.01 3.79
CA GLU A 275 -10.36 9.22 4.33
C GLU A 275 -9.25 10.16 4.81
N ALA A 276 -9.12 11.33 4.19
CA ALA A 276 -8.16 12.36 4.55
C ALA A 276 -8.58 13.09 5.85
N ASP A 277 -7.62 13.73 6.53
CA ASP A 277 -7.90 14.51 7.74
C ASP A 277 -8.60 15.84 7.40
N MET A 278 -8.29 16.43 6.25
CA MET A 278 -8.89 17.69 5.76
C MET A 278 -8.79 17.81 4.22
N LEU A 279 -9.43 18.84 3.66
CA LEU A 279 -9.26 19.23 2.26
C LEU A 279 -7.97 20.05 2.08
N LEU A 280 -7.42 20.05 0.86
CA LEU A 280 -6.21 20.80 0.52
C LEU A 280 -6.35 22.31 0.79
N ASP A 281 -7.55 22.87 0.66
CA ASP A 281 -7.85 24.29 0.93
C ASP A 281 -7.63 24.68 2.39
N GLU A 282 -7.96 23.78 3.31
CA GLU A 282 -7.68 24.00 4.73
C GLU A 282 -6.21 23.76 5.03
N ALA A 283 -5.61 22.73 4.43
CA ALA A 283 -4.19 22.42 4.56
C ALA A 283 -3.29 23.58 4.09
N ALA A 284 -3.66 24.27 2.99
CA ALA A 284 -2.89 25.37 2.43
C ALA A 284 -2.79 26.61 3.35
N LYS A 285 -3.64 26.69 4.39
CA LYS A 285 -3.59 27.75 5.42
C LYS A 285 -2.54 27.47 6.50
N LEU A 286 -1.91 26.30 6.49
CA LEU A 286 -0.92 25.85 7.46
C LEU A 286 0.49 25.88 6.86
N SER A 287 1.50 25.92 7.73
CA SER A 287 2.90 25.68 7.38
C SER A 287 3.31 24.24 7.66
N TYR A 288 4.27 23.74 6.86
CA TYR A 288 4.75 22.35 6.92
C TYR A 288 6.27 22.29 6.89
N ASP A 289 6.82 21.41 7.69
CA ASP A 289 8.25 21.07 7.75
C ASP A 289 8.66 20.17 6.59
N LEU A 290 7.75 19.35 6.09
CA LEU A 290 7.92 18.56 4.88
C LEU A 290 6.59 18.44 4.13
N ILE A 291 6.64 18.55 2.80
CA ILE A 291 5.56 18.11 1.92
C ILE A 291 6.07 16.90 1.16
N VAL A 292 5.41 15.76 1.30
CA VAL A 292 5.83 14.51 0.66
C VAL A 292 4.69 13.91 -0.18
N LEU A 293 4.97 13.62 -1.44
CA LEU A 293 4.00 13.08 -2.38
C LEU A 293 4.15 11.56 -2.52
N PRO A 294 3.11 10.78 -2.16
CA PRO A 294 2.98 9.41 -2.65
C PRO A 294 2.87 9.41 -4.19
N GLY A 295 2.98 8.24 -4.81
CA GLY A 295 2.81 8.05 -6.24
C GLY A 295 1.42 7.56 -6.64
N GLY A 296 1.43 6.64 -7.61
CA GLY A 296 0.22 6.12 -8.26
C GLY A 296 -0.27 7.00 -9.40
N LEU A 297 -1.45 6.68 -9.91
CA LEU A 297 -2.11 7.47 -10.96
C LEU A 297 -2.54 8.86 -10.46
N GLY A 298 -2.63 9.04 -9.14
CA GLY A 298 -2.91 10.31 -8.47
C GLY A 298 -1.86 11.39 -8.72
N GLY A 299 -0.66 11.02 -9.18
CA GLY A 299 0.36 11.99 -9.64
C GLY A 299 -0.16 12.95 -10.70
N ALA A 300 -1.11 12.52 -11.55
CA ALA A 300 -1.77 13.41 -12.51
C ALA A 300 -2.68 14.44 -11.83
N SER A 301 -3.40 14.07 -10.77
CA SER A 301 -4.22 15.00 -9.98
C SER A 301 -3.34 15.98 -9.21
N PHE A 302 -2.24 15.50 -8.61
CA PHE A 302 -1.27 16.35 -7.94
C PHE A 302 -0.66 17.40 -8.87
N ALA A 303 -0.26 16.99 -10.08
CA ALA A 303 0.31 17.89 -11.08
C ALA A 303 -0.69 18.95 -11.59
N LYS A 304 -2.00 18.68 -11.57
CA LYS A 304 -3.06 19.62 -11.99
C LYS A 304 -3.48 20.58 -10.88
N SER A 305 -3.16 20.30 -9.63
CA SER A 305 -3.48 21.18 -8.51
C SER A 305 -2.46 22.32 -8.43
N GLU A 306 -2.81 23.48 -8.98
CA GLU A 306 -1.97 24.68 -8.91
C GLU A 306 -1.63 25.05 -7.47
N GLN A 307 -2.59 24.89 -6.55
CA GLN A 307 -2.39 25.13 -5.13
C GLN A 307 -1.29 24.25 -4.54
N LEU A 308 -1.35 22.93 -4.77
CA LEU A 308 -0.33 22.00 -4.28
C LEU A 308 1.04 22.28 -4.90
N VAL A 309 1.08 22.53 -6.21
CA VAL A 309 2.32 22.88 -6.94
C VAL A 309 2.92 24.17 -6.36
N ASN A 310 2.12 25.18 -6.08
CA ASN A 310 2.58 26.43 -5.47
C ASN A 310 3.10 26.22 -4.05
N MET A 311 2.49 25.34 -3.25
CA MET A 311 3.02 24.96 -1.93
C MET A 311 4.40 24.28 -2.05
N LEU A 312 4.60 23.40 -3.02
CA LEU A 312 5.89 22.74 -3.27
C LEU A 312 6.97 23.72 -3.75
N LYS A 313 6.61 24.66 -4.64
CA LYS A 313 7.53 25.74 -5.06
C LYS A 313 7.96 26.58 -3.87
N LYS A 314 7.04 26.96 -2.99
CA LYS A 314 7.36 27.68 -1.75
C LYS A 314 8.29 26.89 -0.82
N GLN A 315 8.09 25.56 -0.67
CA GLN A 315 9.03 24.72 0.09
C GLN A 315 10.43 24.80 -0.50
N ARG A 316 10.55 24.61 -1.83
CA ARG A 316 11.84 24.66 -2.52
C ARG A 316 12.51 26.03 -2.39
N GLU A 317 11.78 27.11 -2.65
CA GLU A 317 12.28 28.51 -2.57
C GLU A 317 12.74 28.88 -1.16
N SER A 318 12.04 28.37 -0.14
CA SER A 318 12.39 28.58 1.27
C SER A 318 13.44 27.59 1.78
N ASN A 319 14.02 26.77 0.89
CA ASN A 319 14.96 25.69 1.22
C ASN A 319 14.44 24.71 2.30
N ARG A 320 13.11 24.58 2.40
CA ARG A 320 12.45 23.64 3.32
C ARG A 320 12.35 22.25 2.66
N PRO A 321 12.33 21.17 3.46
CA PRO A 321 12.21 19.81 2.94
C PRO A 321 10.95 19.58 2.07
N TYR A 322 11.13 18.86 0.97
CA TYR A 322 10.05 18.34 0.13
C TYR A 322 10.47 17.01 -0.49
N GLY A 323 9.50 16.20 -0.90
CA GLY A 323 9.82 14.91 -1.47
C GLY A 323 8.69 14.30 -2.27
N ALA A 324 9.03 13.27 -3.03
CA ALA A 324 8.05 12.52 -3.81
C ALA A 324 8.59 11.12 -4.10
N MET A 325 7.69 10.16 -4.31
CA MET A 325 8.10 8.82 -4.72
C MET A 325 7.32 8.30 -5.91
N CYS A 326 7.83 7.21 -6.49
CA CYS A 326 7.18 6.49 -7.57
C CYS A 326 7.00 7.37 -8.82
N ALA A 327 5.77 7.58 -9.27
CA ALA A 327 5.50 8.40 -10.44
C ALA A 327 5.61 9.91 -10.15
N SER A 328 5.48 10.34 -8.88
CA SER A 328 5.37 11.75 -8.52
C SER A 328 6.63 12.59 -8.78
N PRO A 329 7.87 12.09 -8.61
CA PRO A 329 9.07 12.81 -9.07
C PRO A 329 9.00 13.19 -10.55
N ALA A 330 8.64 12.24 -11.42
CA ALA A 330 8.61 12.45 -12.86
C ALA A 330 7.37 13.19 -13.37
N LEU A 331 6.23 13.06 -12.69
CA LEU A 331 4.96 13.65 -13.12
C LEU A 331 4.66 15.00 -12.47
N VAL A 332 5.20 15.25 -11.27
CA VAL A 332 4.92 16.47 -10.50
C VAL A 332 6.18 17.30 -10.35
N LEU A 333 7.28 16.72 -9.84
CA LEU A 333 8.46 17.52 -9.51
C LEU A 333 9.22 17.98 -10.76
N GLU A 334 9.53 17.07 -11.67
CA GLU A 334 10.28 17.36 -12.91
C GLU A 334 9.59 18.45 -13.76
N PRO A 335 8.31 18.34 -14.15
CA PRO A 335 7.69 19.29 -15.08
C PRO A 335 7.52 20.70 -14.50
N HIS A 336 7.52 20.82 -13.16
CA HIS A 336 7.39 22.10 -12.46
C HIS A 336 8.74 22.68 -12.05
N GLY A 337 9.85 22.13 -12.55
CA GLY A 337 11.21 22.61 -12.29
C GLY A 337 11.68 22.35 -10.86
N LEU A 338 10.96 21.55 -10.08
CA LEU A 338 11.29 21.23 -8.70
C LEU A 338 12.48 20.27 -8.59
N LEU A 339 12.92 19.63 -9.68
CA LEU A 339 14.15 18.82 -9.73
C LEU A 339 15.36 19.55 -10.33
N LYS A 340 15.22 20.80 -10.79
CA LYS A 340 16.33 21.53 -11.41
C LYS A 340 17.52 21.66 -10.45
N GLY A 341 18.67 21.14 -10.84
CA GLY A 341 19.90 21.15 -10.04
C GLY A 341 19.92 20.16 -8.87
N LYS A 342 19.01 19.19 -8.85
CA LYS A 342 18.90 18.14 -7.83
C LYS A 342 19.02 16.76 -8.47
N LYS A 343 19.56 15.82 -7.72
CA LYS A 343 19.57 14.41 -8.04
C LYS A 343 18.36 13.72 -7.44
N ALA A 344 17.74 12.82 -8.19
CA ALA A 344 16.51 12.16 -7.80
C ALA A 344 16.44 10.74 -8.35
N THR A 345 15.55 9.96 -7.75
CA THR A 345 15.09 8.67 -8.28
C THR A 345 13.57 8.70 -8.48
N ALA A 346 13.04 7.75 -9.24
CA ALA A 346 11.61 7.64 -9.54
C ALA A 346 11.23 6.18 -9.82
N PHE A 347 9.95 5.95 -10.12
CA PHE A 347 9.50 4.64 -10.61
C PHE A 347 10.27 4.25 -11.87
N PRO A 348 10.78 3.00 -11.98
CA PRO A 348 11.65 2.61 -13.10
C PRO A 348 11.10 2.97 -14.49
N ALA A 349 9.80 2.76 -14.71
CA ALA A 349 9.14 3.08 -15.99
C ALA A 349 8.95 4.59 -16.25
N MET A 350 9.28 5.45 -15.28
CA MET A 350 9.20 6.91 -15.34
C MET A 350 10.58 7.58 -15.33
N CYS A 351 11.67 6.83 -15.12
CA CYS A 351 13.02 7.37 -15.04
C CYS A 351 13.46 8.08 -16.34
N ASN A 352 12.95 7.65 -17.49
CA ASN A 352 13.20 8.29 -18.79
C ASN A 352 12.61 9.70 -18.92
N LYS A 353 11.76 10.13 -17.97
CA LYS A 353 11.21 11.48 -17.93
C LYS A 353 12.04 12.43 -17.09
N LEU A 354 12.98 11.93 -16.28
CA LEU A 354 13.88 12.78 -15.51
C LEU A 354 14.95 13.35 -16.43
N SER A 355 15.25 14.64 -16.28
CA SER A 355 16.34 15.28 -17.03
C SER A 355 17.72 14.77 -16.60
N ASP A 356 17.84 14.29 -15.36
CA ASP A 356 19.07 13.73 -14.79
C ASP A 356 18.83 12.31 -14.25
N PRO A 357 19.18 11.27 -15.01
CA PRO A 357 18.98 9.89 -14.61
C PRO A 357 20.13 9.31 -13.77
N SER A 358 21.08 10.11 -13.27
CA SER A 358 22.31 9.59 -12.65
C SER A 358 22.12 8.79 -11.36
N GLU A 359 21.01 8.96 -10.65
CA GLU A 359 20.76 8.30 -9.35
C GLU A 359 19.52 7.38 -9.35
N ILE A 360 18.97 7.04 -10.52
CA ILE A 360 17.68 6.31 -10.67
C ILE A 360 17.69 4.87 -10.15
N GLU A 361 18.87 4.28 -9.94
CA GLU A 361 18.97 2.92 -9.39
C GLU A 361 18.90 2.87 -7.87
N ASN A 362 19.16 3.99 -7.20
CA ASN A 362 19.06 4.07 -5.75
C ASN A 362 17.60 3.98 -5.31
N ARG A 363 17.36 3.23 -4.24
CA ARG A 363 16.02 2.99 -3.68
C ARG A 363 15.46 4.24 -3.00
N VAL A 364 16.33 4.98 -2.31
CA VAL A 364 16.06 6.29 -1.70
C VAL A 364 17.22 7.22 -1.99
N VAL A 365 16.91 8.43 -2.46
CA VAL A 365 17.89 9.51 -2.71
C VAL A 365 17.49 10.73 -1.90
N VAL A 366 18.43 11.27 -1.13
CA VAL A 366 18.31 12.58 -0.47
C VAL A 366 19.33 13.51 -1.12
N ASP A 367 18.89 14.63 -1.69
CA ASP A 367 19.74 15.70 -2.18
C ASP A 367 19.41 17.01 -1.45
N GLY A 368 20.15 17.30 -0.38
CA GLY A 368 19.90 18.44 0.50
C GLY A 368 18.49 18.40 1.12
N ASN A 369 17.59 19.27 0.65
CA ASN A 369 16.20 19.35 1.10
C ASN A 369 15.21 18.52 0.27
N LEU A 370 15.67 17.80 -0.77
CA LEU A 370 14.83 16.91 -1.57
C LEU A 370 15.01 15.46 -1.11
N ILE A 371 13.92 14.72 -0.91
CA ILE A 371 13.95 13.26 -0.75
C ILE A 371 13.08 12.57 -1.81
N THR A 372 13.61 11.55 -2.48
CA THR A 372 12.87 10.77 -3.50
C THR A 372 13.06 9.26 -3.37
N SER A 373 12.10 8.48 -3.89
CA SER A 373 12.14 7.02 -3.87
C SER A 373 11.42 6.37 -5.06
N ARG A 374 11.69 5.08 -5.30
CA ARG A 374 11.30 4.37 -6.54
C ARG A 374 9.87 3.88 -6.58
N GLY A 375 9.29 3.32 -5.52
CA GLY A 375 7.96 2.71 -5.63
C GLY A 375 7.53 1.94 -4.40
N PRO A 376 6.44 1.13 -4.47
CA PRO A 376 5.86 0.51 -3.30
C PRO A 376 6.86 -0.35 -2.52
N GLY A 377 7.73 -1.08 -3.24
CA GLY A 377 8.76 -1.92 -2.65
C GLY A 377 9.87 -1.19 -1.90
N SER A 378 10.00 0.15 -2.03
CA SER A 378 10.98 0.98 -1.31
C SER A 378 10.35 1.97 -0.32
N THR A 379 9.03 1.90 -0.12
CA THR A 379 8.31 2.88 0.71
C THR A 379 8.74 2.88 2.17
N MET A 380 8.99 1.70 2.75
CA MET A 380 9.41 1.61 4.15
C MET A 380 10.76 2.31 4.36
N GLU A 381 11.71 2.12 3.44
CA GLU A 381 13.02 2.78 3.47
C GLU A 381 12.88 4.29 3.29
N PHE A 382 11.98 4.72 2.38
CA PHE A 382 11.67 6.12 2.17
C PHE A 382 11.10 6.80 3.43
N ALA A 383 10.16 6.14 4.10
CA ALA A 383 9.56 6.63 5.33
C ALA A 383 10.54 6.63 6.50
N LEU A 384 11.33 5.58 6.67
CA LEU A 384 12.39 5.50 7.67
C LEU A 384 13.52 6.51 7.40
N GLY A 385 13.80 6.81 6.12
CA GLY A 385 14.73 7.87 5.75
C GLY A 385 14.25 9.26 6.15
N MET A 386 12.95 9.55 6.02
CA MET A 386 12.39 10.79 6.58
C MET A 386 12.53 10.85 8.11
N VAL A 387 12.26 9.74 8.80
CA VAL A 387 12.46 9.65 10.26
C VAL A 387 13.91 9.89 10.64
N GLU A 388 14.85 9.32 9.88
CA GLU A 388 16.29 9.51 10.09
C GLU A 388 16.70 10.97 9.89
N LYS A 389 16.17 11.66 8.88
CA LYS A 389 16.41 13.10 8.70
C LYS A 389 15.82 13.95 9.82
N PHE A 390 14.72 13.53 10.45
CA PHE A 390 14.07 14.26 11.53
C PHE A 390 14.70 14.02 12.90
N PHE A 391 15.08 12.78 13.20
CA PHE A 391 15.41 12.34 14.56
C PHE A 391 16.70 11.52 14.67
N GLY A 392 17.40 11.31 13.56
CA GLY A 392 18.62 10.50 13.49
C GLY A 392 18.39 9.01 13.24
N ARG A 393 19.47 8.34 12.81
CA ARG A 393 19.50 6.92 12.40
C ARG A 393 18.99 5.99 13.52
N ASP A 394 19.41 6.24 14.75
CA ASP A 394 19.04 5.41 15.91
C ASP A 394 17.54 5.34 16.11
N LYS A 395 16.84 6.49 15.98
CA LYS A 395 15.39 6.53 16.13
C LYS A 395 14.68 5.78 15.01
N ALA A 396 15.21 5.86 13.79
CA ALA A 396 14.67 5.12 12.65
C ALA A 396 14.86 3.61 12.83
N LEU A 397 16.02 3.16 13.32
CA LEU A 397 16.27 1.75 13.66
C LEU A 397 15.37 1.26 14.80
N GLU A 398 15.19 2.06 15.85
CA GLU A 398 14.27 1.75 16.95
C GLU A 398 12.83 1.51 16.44
N LEU A 399 12.38 2.30 15.46
CA LEU A 399 11.07 2.16 14.83
C LEU A 399 10.98 0.98 13.85
N ALA A 400 12.07 0.66 13.16
CA ALA A 400 12.14 -0.48 12.23
C ALA A 400 12.01 -1.84 12.94
N LYS A 401 12.51 -1.95 14.18
CA LYS A 401 12.46 -3.17 15.01
C LYS A 401 11.05 -3.71 15.24
N PRO A 402 10.08 -2.96 15.82
CA PRO A 402 8.71 -3.46 16.03
C PRO A 402 7.93 -3.63 14.70
N LEU A 403 8.41 -3.07 13.60
CA LEU A 403 7.88 -3.35 12.27
C LEU A 403 8.42 -4.68 11.71
N LEU A 404 9.50 -5.24 12.27
CA LEU A 404 10.22 -6.40 11.71
C LEU A 404 10.73 -6.12 10.29
N PHE A 405 11.11 -4.88 10.01
CA PHE A 405 11.56 -4.48 8.68
C PHE A 405 13.00 -4.92 8.43
N THR A 406 13.92 -4.57 9.33
CA THR A 406 15.31 -5.05 9.33
C THR A 406 15.48 -6.22 10.29
N HIS A 407 16.53 -7.03 10.10
CA HIS A 407 16.88 -8.05 11.08
C HIS A 407 17.23 -7.42 12.45
N PRO A 408 16.82 -8.01 13.58
CA PRO A 408 17.14 -7.50 14.92
C PRO A 408 18.64 -7.45 15.22
#